data_AF-A0A373S6D2-F1
#
_entry.id   AF-A0A373S6D2-F1
#
_cell.length_a   1.000
_cell.length_b   1.000
_cell.length_c   1.000
_cell.angle_alpha   90.00
_cell.angle_beta   90.00
_cell.angle_gamma   90.00
#
_symmetry.space_group_name_H-M   'P 1'
#
loop_
_entity.id
_entity.type
_entity.pdbx_description
1 polymer ?
#
loop_
_entity_poly.entity_id
_entity_poly.type
_entity_poly.pdbx_seq_one_letter_code
_entity_poly.pdbx_strand_id
1 'polypeptide(L)' 'MLGDVSGLEKIYIVCGYTDMRKSIDGLCTVIEDQLKMDPSSSALFLFCGRRRNRIKALFREPDGFVLIYKRLSVRGGYQ' A
#
# COMPACT_ATOMS: atom_id res chain seq x y z
N MET A 1 -14.70 6.15 -9.89
CA MET A 1 -13.45 6.89 -10.18
C MET A 1 -12.32 5.94 -9.86
N LEU A 2 -11.32 5.74 -10.72
CA LEU A 2 -10.17 4.91 -10.35
C LEU A 2 -9.46 5.54 -9.15
N GLY A 3 -9.23 4.78 -8.09
CA GLY A 3 -8.50 5.33 -6.93
C GLY A 3 -9.40 5.97 -5.88
N ASP A 4 -10.72 5.76 -5.91
CA ASP A 4 -11.61 6.32 -4.90
C ASP A 4 -11.48 5.56 -3.58
N VAL A 5 -10.83 6.18 -2.60
CA VAL A 5 -10.58 5.60 -1.27
C VAL A 5 -11.62 6.02 -0.23
N SER A 6 -12.64 6.82 -0.61
CA SER A 6 -13.62 7.38 0.32
C SER A 6 -14.51 6.33 0.99
N GLY A 7 -14.70 5.17 0.34
CA GLY A 7 -15.50 4.06 0.86
C GLY A 7 -14.74 3.04 1.72
N LEU A 8 -13.44 3.23 1.96
CA LEU A 8 -12.63 2.31 2.75
C LEU A 8 -12.84 2.54 4.25
N GLU A 9 -13.04 1.46 5.01
CA GLU A 9 -13.31 1.56 6.45
C GLU A 9 -12.05 1.85 7.28
N LYS A 10 -10.88 1.41 6.80
CA LYS A 10 -9.63 1.45 7.56
C LYS A 10 -8.45 1.87 6.69
N ILE A 11 -7.49 2.52 7.34
CA ILE A 11 -6.18 2.82 6.75
C ILE A 11 -5.11 2.23 7.66
N TYR A 12 -4.28 1.36 7.10
CA TYR A 12 -3.15 0.75 7.78
C TYR A 12 -1.85 1.32 7.26
N ILE A 13 -1.01 1.81 8.17
CA ILE A 13 0.38 2.15 7.87
C ILE A 13 1.22 0.93 8.23
N VAL A 14 1.81 0.31 7.22
CA VAL A 14 2.66 -0.87 7.42
C VAL A 14 4.01 -0.43 7.95
N CYS A 15 4.24 -0.71 9.23
CA CYS A 15 5.46 -0.34 9.95
C CYS A 15 6.67 -1.19 9.52
N GLY A 16 7.86 -0.62 9.69
CA GLY A 16 9.11 -1.23 9.22
C GLY A 16 9.43 -0.87 7.78
N TYR A 17 10.22 -1.71 7.10
CA TYR A 17 10.64 -1.45 5.72
C TYR A 17 10.04 -2.50 4.79
N THR A 18 9.27 -2.04 3.81
CA THR A 18 8.75 -2.91 2.74
C THR A 18 9.70 -2.91 1.56
N ASP A 19 9.90 -4.09 0.94
CA ASP A 19 10.58 -4.17 -0.36
C ASP A 19 9.69 -3.58 -1.45
N MET A 20 9.98 -2.33 -1.82
CA MET A 20 9.19 -1.56 -2.78
C MET A 20 9.29 -2.06 -4.24
N ARG A 21 10.06 -3.12 -4.51
CA ARG A 21 10.05 -3.83 -5.80
C ARG A 21 8.82 -4.73 -5.97
N LYS A 22 8.17 -5.15 -4.88
CA LYS A 22 6.94 -5.96 -4.93
C LYS A 22 5.80 -5.20 -5.59
N SER A 23 5.10 -5.84 -6.53
CA SER A 23 3.87 -5.33 -7.15
C SER A 23 2.64 -5.76 -6.32
N ILE A 24 1.43 -5.75 -6.91
CA ILE A 24 0.16 -6.12 -6.26
C ILE A 24 0.28 -7.44 -5.49
N ASP A 25 0.53 -8.56 -6.16
CA ASP A 25 0.51 -9.88 -5.50
C ASP A 25 1.57 -10.00 -4.41
N GLY A 26 2.76 -9.47 -4.66
CA GLY A 26 3.83 -9.47 -3.66
C GLY A 26 3.46 -8.66 -2.42
N LEU A 27 2.73 -7.55 -2.57
CA LEU A 27 2.25 -6.76 -1.44
C LEU A 27 1.05 -7.43 -0.75
N CYS A 28 0.17 -8.13 -1.48
CA CYS A 28 -0.87 -8.98 -0.89
C CYS A 28 -0.23 -10.05 0.00
N THR A 29 0.82 -10.73 -0.47
CA THR A 29 1.58 -11.69 0.35
C THR A 29 2.16 -11.06 1.62
N VAL A 30 2.60 -9.80 1.59
CA VAL A 30 3.05 -9.10 2.81
C VAL A 30 1.89 -8.94 3.79
N ILE A 31 0.71 -8.55 3.33
CA ILE A 31 -0.48 -8.38 4.18
C ILE A 31 -0.90 -9.72 4.78
N GLU A 32 -0.98 -10.78 3.97
CA GLU A 32 -1.37 -12.12 4.41
C GLU A 32 -0.34 -12.73 5.37
N ASP A 33 0.93 -12.77 4.97
CA ASP A 33 1.93 -13.54 5.70
C ASP A 33 2.49 -12.79 6.91
N GLN A 34 2.70 -11.48 6.79
CA GLN A 34 3.35 -10.68 7.84
C GLN A 34 2.34 -10.02 8.76
N LEU A 35 1.26 -9.46 8.20
CA LEU A 35 0.24 -8.77 9.01
C LEU A 35 -0.87 -9.71 9.48
N LYS A 36 -0.99 -10.91 8.89
CA LYS A 36 -2.07 -11.88 9.18
C LYS A 36 -3.45 -11.27 8.95
N MET A 37 -3.58 -10.51 7.87
CA MET A 37 -4.80 -9.78 7.50
C MET A 37 -5.24 -10.17 6.08
N ASP A 38 -6.51 -9.90 5.77
CA ASP A 38 -7.07 -10.08 4.43
C ASP A 38 -6.76 -8.86 3.53
N PRO A 39 -6.01 -9.02 2.42
CA PRO A 39 -5.76 -7.95 1.45
C PRO A 39 -7.04 -7.44 0.77
N SER A 40 -8.09 -8.27 0.70
CA SER A 40 -9.36 -7.92 0.07
C SER A 40 -10.34 -7.21 1.01
N SER A 41 -9.97 -6.99 2.27
CA SER A 41 -10.79 -6.23 3.21
C SER A 41 -11.00 -4.78 2.77
N SER A 42 -12.05 -4.13 3.29
CA SER A 42 -12.33 -2.70 3.04
C SER A 42 -11.29 -1.81 3.75
N ALA A 43 -10.06 -1.81 3.23
CA ALA A 43 -8.93 -1.13 3.83
C ALA A 43 -7.90 -0.67 2.80
N LEU A 44 -7.22 0.42 3.14
CA LEU A 44 -6.04 0.91 2.44
C LEU A 44 -4.77 0.50 3.19
N PHE A 45 -3.85 -0.18 2.52
CA PHE A 45 -2.54 -0.53 3.08
C PHE A 45 -1.45 0.35 2.49
N LEU A 46 -0.79 1.13 3.35
CA LEU A 46 0.28 2.04 2.99
C LEU A 46 1.65 1.41 3.29
N PHE A 47 2.47 1.30 2.26
CA PHE A 47 3.81 0.73 2.34
C PHE A 47 4.87 1.78 2.06
N CYS A 48 5.93 1.76 2.89
CA CYS A 48 7.11 2.59 2.72
C CYS A 48 8.38 1.74 2.75
N GLY A 49 9.32 2.07 1.86
CA GLY A 49 10.62 1.41 1.80
C GLY A 49 11.70 2.16 2.59
N ARG A 50 12.86 1.53 2.74
CA ARG A 50 14.01 2.10 3.47
C ARG A 50 14.49 3.46 2.95
N ARG A 51 14.36 3.72 1.65
CA ARG A 51 14.72 5.01 1.03
C ARG A 51 13.74 6.14 1.36
N ARG A 52 12.56 5.83 1.91
CA ARG A 52 11.51 6.78 2.30
C ARG A 52 11.12 7.80 1.23
N ASN A 53 11.42 7.55 -0.05
CA ASN A 53 11.11 8.48 -1.15
C ASN A 53 9.93 8.00 -2.01
N ARG A 54 9.29 6.89 -1.61
CA ARG A 54 8.22 6.21 -2.33
C ARG A 54 7.18 5.69 -1.33
N ILE A 55 5.91 5.87 -1.64
CA ILE A 55 4.79 5.21 -0.97
C ILE A 55 4.00 4.42 -2.00
N LYS A 56 3.60 3.21 -1.63
CA LYS A 56 2.59 2.43 -2.33
C LYS A 56 1.35 2.36 -1.45
N ALA A 57 0.18 2.57 -2.05
CA ALA A 57 -1.10 2.37 -1.40
C ALA A 57 -1.85 1.28 -2.17
N LEU A 58 -2.16 0.17 -1.50
CA LEU A 58 -2.85 -0.98 -2.06
C LEU A 58 -4.23 -1.09 -1.41
N PHE A 59 -5.26 -1.27 -2.23
CA PHE A 59 -6.62 -1.58 -1.77
C PHE A 59 -7.38 -2.34 -2.86
N ARG A 60 -8.52 -2.92 -2.48
CA ARG A 60 -9.39 -3.68 -3.38
C ARG A 60 -10.61 -2.85 -3.78
N GLU A 61 -10.81 -2.70 -5.09
CA GLU A 61 -12.08 -2.28 -5.69
C GLU A 61 -12.91 -3.54 -6.06
N PRO A 62 -14.23 -3.41 -6.33
CA PRO A 62 -15.07 -4.57 -6.68
C PRO A 62 -14.54 -5.41 -7.85
N ASP A 63 -13.91 -4.78 -8.83
CA ASP A 63 -13.37 -5.41 -10.04
C ASP A 63 -11.90 -5.80 -9.96
N GLY A 64 -11.14 -5.35 -8.94
CA GLY A 64 -9.74 -5.72 -8.83
C GLY A 64 -8.95 -4.93 -7.80
N PHE A 65 -7.66 -5.25 -7.72
CA PHE A 65 -6.72 -4.53 -6.86
C PHE A 65 -6.20 -3.27 -7.53
N VAL A 66 -6.16 -2.18 -6.77
CA VAL A 66 -5.60 -0.90 -7.20
C VAL A 66 -4.33 -0.62 -6.41
N LEU A 67 -3.25 -0.30 -7.14
CA LEU A 67 -1.98 0.11 -6.58
C LEU A 67 -1.65 1.55 -6.97
N ILE A 68 -1.79 2.46 -6.02
CA ILE A 68 -1.34 3.84 -6.20
C ILE A 68 0.13 3.92 -5.81
N TYR A 69 0.94 4.54 -6.65
CA TYR A 69 2.37 4.64 -6.45
C TYR A 69 2.86 6.08 -6.56
N LYS A 70 3.29 6.64 -5.42
CA LYS A 70 3.81 8.01 -5.34
C LYS A 70 5.31 7.99 -5.10
N ARG A 71 6.05 8.73 -5.91
CA ARG A 71 7.49 8.99 -5.74
C ARG A 71 7.72 10.47 -5.51
N LEU A 72 8.47 10.81 -4.46
CA LEU A 72 8.91 12.19 -4.23
C LEU A 72 9.91 12.62 -5.30
N SER A 73 9.72 13.81 -5.85
CA SER A 73 10.67 14.47 -6.77
C SER A 73 11.66 15.37 -6.03
N VAL A 74 11.32 15.81 -4.82
CA VAL A 74 12.14 16.69 -3.99
C VAL A 74 13.17 15.92 -3.17
N ARG A 75 14.23 16.61 -2.72
CA ARG A 75 15.20 16.04 -1.78
C ARG A 75 14.54 15.82 -0.43
N GLY A 76 14.77 14.65 0.17
CA GLY A 76 14.20 14.24 1.46
C GLY A 76 13.50 12.89 1.39
N GLY A 77 12.68 12.61 2.41
CA GLY A 77 11.83 11.42 2.49
C GLY A 77 10.55 11.72 3.25
N TYR A 78 9.57 10.84 3.13
CA TYR A 78 8.37 10.85 3.95
C TYR A 78 8.78 10.76 5.44
N GLN A 79 8.15 11.61 6.26
CA GLN A 79 8.33 11.71 7.71
C GLN A 79 7.11 11.13 8.42
#